data_AF-A0A2I0JQ42-F1
#
_entry.id   AF-A0A2I0JQ42-F1
#
_cell.length_a   1.000
_cell.length_b   1.000
_cell.length_c   1.000
_cell.angle_alpha   90.00
_cell.angle_beta   90.00
_cell.angle_gamma   90.00
#
_symmetry.space_group_name_H-M   'P 1'
#
loop_
_entity.id
_entity.type
_entity.pdbx_description
1 polymer ?
#
loop_
_entity_poly.entity_id
_entity_poly.type
_entity_poly.pdbx_seq_one_letter_code
_entity_poly.pdbx_strand_id
1 'polypeptide(L)'
;MEELGLGPNGGLIYCMEYLEQNLDDWLTEELENFLDDDYLIFDCPGQIELFSHVPVLKNFVEHLQRKNFNVCGVYLLDSQFITDVTKFISGCMASLSAMVQLELPHVNILSKMDLVKNKRDIEDYLNPEPRILLSELNLRMAPQFEKLNKALAELVDEYSMVSFVPLDLKKNSSIQYVLSQIDSCIQYGEDADVKVKDFDPDDPDHDSD
;
A
#
# COMPACT_ATOMS: atom_id res chain seq x y z
N MET A 1 30.06 4.50 7.13
CA MET A 1 30.24 3.09 6.71
C MET A 1 31.59 2.55 7.16
N GLU A 2 32.72 3.21 6.88
CA GLU A 2 34.04 2.76 7.36
C GLU A 2 34.20 2.78 8.89
N GLU A 3 33.61 3.76 9.59
CA GLU A 3 33.73 3.87 11.06
C GLU A 3 33.09 2.73 11.85
N LEU A 4 32.02 2.11 11.33
CA LEU A 4 31.31 1.00 11.98
C LEU A 4 31.63 -0.36 11.35
N GLY A 5 32.41 -0.40 10.25
CA GLY A 5 32.76 -1.63 9.54
C GLY A 5 31.58 -2.38 8.92
N LEU A 6 30.44 -1.70 8.71
CA LEU A 6 29.22 -2.31 8.18
C LEU A 6 29.18 -2.27 6.65
N GLY A 7 28.74 -3.38 6.05
CA GLY A 7 28.38 -3.43 4.63
C GLY A 7 27.07 -2.68 4.32
N PRO A 8 26.67 -2.54 3.05
CA PRO A 8 25.52 -1.73 2.64
C PRO A 8 24.20 -2.08 3.36
N ASN A 9 23.85 -3.38 3.44
CA ASN A 9 22.63 -3.83 4.12
C ASN A 9 22.73 -3.67 5.64
N GLY A 10 23.91 -3.91 6.23
CA GLY A 10 24.13 -3.70 7.67
C GLY A 10 24.05 -2.24 8.07
N GLY A 11 24.54 -1.33 7.21
CA GLY A 11 24.39 0.10 7.41
C GLY A 11 22.93 0.55 7.34
N LEU A 12 22.14 -0.04 6.44
CA LEU A 12 20.71 0.26 6.34
C LEU A 12 19.92 -0.20 7.57
N ILE A 13 20.16 -1.42 8.04
CA ILE A 13 19.55 -1.92 9.29
C ILE A 13 19.92 -0.99 10.46
N TYR A 14 21.21 -0.63 10.59
CA TYR A 14 21.66 0.29 11.63
C TYR A 14 20.95 1.65 11.58
N CYS A 15 20.81 2.25 10.39
CA CYS A 15 20.09 3.52 10.24
C CYS A 15 18.62 3.41 10.66
N MET A 16 17.98 2.29 10.32
CA MET A 16 16.58 2.04 10.68
C MET A 16 16.42 1.83 12.20
N GLU A 17 17.28 1.02 12.83
CA GLU A 17 17.31 0.85 14.29
C GLU A 17 17.62 2.17 15.02
N TYR A 18 18.50 2.99 14.45
CA TYR A 18 18.78 4.31 15.00
C TYR A 18 17.57 5.24 14.88
N LEU A 19 16.86 5.24 13.75
CA LEU A 19 15.60 5.97 13.60
C LEU A 19 14.58 5.53 14.64
N GLU A 20 14.42 4.23 14.86
CA GLU A 20 13.51 3.66 15.85
C GLU A 20 13.78 4.17 17.27
N GLN A 21 15.07 4.28 17.65
CA GLN A 21 15.46 4.82 18.95
C GLN A 21 15.15 6.31 19.13
N ASN A 22 14.91 7.03 18.03
CA ASN A 22 14.69 8.48 18.01
C ASN A 22 13.28 8.88 17.55
N LEU A 23 12.31 7.95 17.56
CA LEU A 23 10.93 8.24 17.12
C LEU A 23 10.21 9.21 18.06
N ASP A 24 10.27 8.93 19.37
CA ASP A 24 9.51 9.71 20.36
C ASP A 24 10.13 11.10 20.63
N ASP A 25 11.43 11.27 20.40
CA ASP A 25 12.13 12.54 20.59
C ASP A 25 12.22 13.32 19.27
N TRP A 26 13.11 12.90 18.36
CA TRP A 26 13.41 13.67 17.14
C TRP A 26 12.25 13.66 16.13
N LEU A 27 11.74 12.47 15.76
CA LEU A 27 10.72 12.40 14.72
C LEU A 27 9.43 13.10 15.16
N THR A 28 9.02 12.92 16.42
CA THR A 28 7.86 13.61 16.97
C THR A 28 8.00 15.12 16.88
N GLU A 29 9.14 15.68 17.30
CA GLU A 29 9.40 17.13 17.22
C GLU A 29 9.33 17.64 15.78
N GLU A 30 9.84 16.87 14.81
CA GLU A 30 9.74 17.25 13.40
C GLU A 30 8.30 17.18 12.89
N LEU A 31 7.53 16.16 13.32
CA LEU A 31 6.12 15.99 12.92
C LEU A 31 5.20 17.09 13.47
N GLU A 32 5.51 17.66 14.64
CA GLU A 32 4.75 18.77 15.23
C GLU A 32 4.83 20.08 14.42
N ASN A 33 5.77 20.18 13.47
CA ASN A 33 5.87 21.35 12.59
C ASN A 33 4.88 21.33 11.41
N PHE A 34 4.17 20.23 11.20
CA PHE A 34 3.17 20.07 10.14
C PHE A 34 1.77 20.33 10.68
N LEU A 35 0.88 20.76 9.78
CA LEU A 35 -0.53 21.02 10.09
C LEU A 35 -1.36 19.73 9.98
N ASP A 36 -2.53 19.73 10.61
CA ASP A 36 -3.45 18.58 10.59
C ASP A 36 -3.94 18.20 9.18
N ASP A 37 -3.86 19.11 8.21
CA ASP A 37 -4.24 18.92 6.80
C ASP A 37 -3.05 18.68 5.85
N ASP A 38 -1.83 18.52 6.37
CA ASP A 38 -0.67 18.25 5.55
C ASP A 38 -0.61 16.79 5.06
N TYR A 39 -0.16 16.60 3.82
CA TYR A 39 0.02 15.29 3.21
C TYR A 39 1.48 14.86 3.27
N LEU A 40 1.80 13.90 4.14
CA LEU A 40 3.18 13.42 4.33
C LEU A 40 3.46 12.16 3.50
N ILE A 41 4.56 12.19 2.74
CA ILE A 41 5.04 11.04 1.95
C ILE A 41 6.39 10.59 2.51
N PHE A 42 6.43 9.35 3.00
CA PHE A 42 7.66 8.71 3.47
C PHE A 42 8.21 7.77 2.40
N ASP A 43 9.38 8.09 1.86
CA ASP A 43 10.10 7.21 0.95
C ASP A 43 10.86 6.14 1.75
N CYS A 44 10.37 4.91 1.68
CA CYS A 44 10.95 3.79 2.43
C CYS A 44 12.09 3.12 1.64
N PRO A 45 13.12 2.59 2.30
CA PRO A 45 14.16 1.86 1.59
C PRO A 45 13.58 0.61 0.90
N GLY A 46 13.98 0.38 -0.36
CA GLY A 46 13.40 -0.70 -1.20
C GLY A 46 13.88 -2.12 -0.90
N GLN A 47 14.46 -2.40 0.27
CA GLN A 47 15.02 -3.70 0.64
C GLN A 47 14.01 -4.52 1.43
N ILE A 48 13.68 -5.72 0.94
CA ILE A 48 12.65 -6.57 1.55
C ILE A 48 13.03 -7.09 2.94
N GLU A 49 14.34 -7.12 3.26
CA GLU A 49 14.86 -7.55 4.56
C GLU A 49 14.38 -6.65 5.71
N LEU A 50 14.13 -5.36 5.44
CA LEU A 50 13.57 -4.41 6.40
C LEU A 50 12.10 -4.70 6.73
N PHE A 51 11.42 -5.40 5.83
CA PHE A 51 10.04 -5.86 5.98
C PHE A 51 9.99 -7.35 6.27
N SER A 52 11.02 -7.97 6.86
CA SER A 52 10.95 -9.41 7.21
C SER A 52 11.70 -9.77 8.47
N HIS A 53 12.83 -9.13 8.76
CA HIS A 53 13.72 -9.57 9.85
C HIS A 53 13.73 -8.66 11.09
N VAL A 54 13.37 -7.39 10.95
CA VAL A 54 13.38 -6.41 12.06
C VAL A 54 12.07 -5.61 12.05
N PRO A 55 11.36 -5.48 13.17
CA PRO A 55 10.05 -4.81 13.20
C PRO A 55 10.12 -3.28 13.11
N VAL A 56 11.25 -2.69 12.71
CA VAL A 56 11.47 -1.23 12.71
C VAL A 56 10.37 -0.48 11.98
N LEU A 57 10.01 -0.93 10.77
CA LEU A 57 8.97 -0.25 9.97
C LEU A 57 7.58 -0.40 10.58
N LYS A 58 7.28 -1.54 11.20
CA LYS A 58 6.03 -1.73 11.94
C LYS A 58 5.96 -0.76 13.13
N ASN A 59 7.04 -0.67 13.92
CA ASN A 59 7.10 0.22 15.08
C ASN A 59 7.04 1.70 14.68
N PHE A 60 7.66 2.06 13.55
CA PHE A 60 7.55 3.39 12.95
C PHE A 60 6.09 3.71 12.58
N VAL A 61 5.40 2.80 11.90
CA VAL A 61 3.98 2.93 11.56
C VAL A 61 3.10 3.08 12.80
N GLU A 62 3.28 2.20 13.79
CA GLU A 62 2.54 2.25 15.06
C GLU A 62 2.79 3.59 15.79
N HIS A 63 4.01 4.12 15.73
CA HIS A 63 4.32 5.45 16.27
C HIS A 63 3.52 6.54 15.56
N LEU A 64 3.47 6.56 14.23
CA LEU A 64 2.66 7.52 13.47
C LEU A 64 1.16 7.40 13.83
N GLN A 65 0.63 6.19 13.92
CA GLN A 65 -0.76 5.96 14.32
C GLN A 65 -1.05 6.44 15.76
N ARG A 66 -0.12 6.24 16.70
CA ARG A 66 -0.22 6.79 18.08
C ARG A 66 -0.24 8.32 18.11
N LYS A 67 0.29 8.98 17.09
CA LYS A 67 0.26 10.43 16.89
C LYS A 67 -0.96 10.89 16.06
N ASN A 68 -1.95 10.02 15.90
CA ASN A 68 -3.20 10.27 15.17
C ASN A 68 -3.03 10.50 13.65
N PHE A 69 -1.95 10.01 13.04
CA PHE A 69 -1.87 9.99 11.58
C PHE A 69 -2.69 8.84 11.00
N ASN A 70 -3.46 9.13 9.95
CA ASN A 70 -4.04 8.10 9.10
C ASN A 70 -2.97 7.61 8.11
N VAL A 71 -2.53 6.36 8.27
CA VAL A 71 -1.40 5.80 7.52
C VAL A 71 -1.89 4.69 6.60
N CYS A 72 -1.42 4.69 5.35
CA CYS A 72 -1.54 3.56 4.43
C CYS A 72 -0.20 3.22 3.79
N GLY A 73 -0.02 1.96 3.41
CA GLY A 73 1.12 1.52 2.61
C GLY A 73 0.86 1.73 1.11
N VAL A 74 1.80 2.33 0.39
CA VAL A 74 1.74 2.38 -1.09
C VAL A 74 2.74 1.37 -1.65
N TYR A 75 2.25 0.21 -2.08
CA TYR A 75 3.11 -0.89 -2.53
C TYR A 75 3.30 -0.84 -4.04
N LEU A 76 4.52 -0.50 -4.48
CA LEU A 76 4.85 -0.42 -5.91
C LEU A 76 5.42 -1.75 -6.42
N LEU A 77 4.70 -2.39 -7.34
CA LEU A 77 5.22 -3.48 -8.16
C LEU A 77 5.55 -2.93 -9.55
N ASP A 78 6.70 -3.31 -10.12
CA ASP A 78 7.06 -2.88 -11.48
C ASP A 78 6.38 -3.78 -12.53
N SER A 79 5.65 -3.16 -13.46
CA SER A 79 4.92 -3.84 -14.53
C SER A 79 5.74 -4.79 -15.37
N GLN A 80 7.06 -4.58 -15.48
CA GLN A 80 7.93 -5.49 -16.23
C GLN A 80 8.15 -6.84 -15.53
N PHE A 81 7.85 -6.95 -14.24
CA PHE A 81 7.90 -8.24 -13.53
C PHE A 81 6.68 -9.10 -13.82
N ILE A 82 5.52 -8.51 -14.12
CA ILE A 82 4.30 -9.24 -14.49
C ILE A 82 4.38 -9.63 -15.97
N THR A 83 5.15 -10.67 -16.25
CA THR A 83 5.30 -11.24 -17.61
C THR A 83 4.66 -12.62 -17.74
N ASP A 84 4.27 -13.22 -16.61
CA ASP A 84 3.55 -14.47 -16.55
C ASP A 84 2.81 -14.65 -15.23
N VAL A 85 1.91 -15.63 -15.19
CA VAL A 85 1.11 -15.97 -14.00
C VAL A 85 1.95 -16.32 -12.79
N THR A 86 3.10 -16.97 -12.95
CA THR A 86 3.92 -17.38 -11.79
C THR A 86 4.54 -16.16 -11.12
N LYS A 87 5.00 -15.19 -11.91
CA LYS A 87 5.52 -13.92 -11.42
C LYS A 87 4.40 -13.03 -10.86
N PHE A 88 3.23 -13.04 -11.49
CA PHE A 88 2.06 -12.35 -10.95
C PHE A 88 1.73 -12.85 -9.54
N ILE A 89 1.55 -14.16 -9.37
CA ILE A 89 1.29 -14.78 -8.06
C ILE A 89 2.41 -14.43 -7.06
N SER A 90 3.68 -14.49 -7.49
CA SER A 90 4.81 -14.11 -6.63
C SER A 90 4.72 -12.65 -6.15
N GLY A 91 4.34 -11.73 -7.05
CA GLY A 91 4.08 -10.33 -6.72
C GLY A 91 2.92 -10.15 -5.75
N CYS A 92 1.83 -10.90 -5.94
CA CYS A 92 0.70 -10.90 -5.01
C CYS A 92 1.10 -11.40 -3.62
N MET A 93 1.87 -12.49 -3.55
CA MET A 93 2.34 -13.04 -2.26
C MET A 93 3.27 -12.08 -1.54
N ALA A 94 4.17 -11.39 -2.26
CA ALA A 94 5.06 -10.40 -1.68
C ALA A 94 4.28 -9.19 -1.11
N SER A 95 3.29 -8.71 -1.85
CA SER A 95 2.38 -7.65 -1.40
C SER A 95 1.59 -8.07 -0.15
N LEU A 96 0.99 -9.27 -0.14
CA LEU A 96 0.28 -9.80 1.02
C LEU A 96 1.19 -9.96 2.23
N SER A 97 2.41 -10.45 2.02
CA SER A 97 3.40 -10.56 3.11
C SER A 97 3.71 -9.20 3.72
N ALA A 98 3.87 -8.16 2.90
CA ALA A 98 4.10 -6.80 3.38
C ALA A 98 2.89 -6.24 4.15
N MET A 99 1.67 -6.48 3.67
CA MET A 99 0.44 -6.08 4.38
C MET A 99 0.35 -6.72 5.76
N VAL A 100 0.59 -8.04 5.85
CA VAL A 100 0.56 -8.76 7.13
C VAL A 100 1.64 -8.26 8.08
N GLN A 101 2.81 -7.92 7.57
CA GLN A 101 3.91 -7.47 8.40
C GLN A 101 3.73 -6.05 8.93
N LEU A 102 3.22 -5.14 8.10
CA LEU A 102 3.00 -3.75 8.50
C LEU A 102 1.65 -3.53 9.20
N GLU A 103 0.71 -4.47 9.06
CA GLU A 103 -0.64 -4.38 9.62
C GLU A 103 -1.38 -3.09 9.18
N LEU A 104 -1.16 -2.70 7.92
CA LEU A 104 -1.73 -1.50 7.32
C LEU A 104 -2.61 -1.81 6.11
N PRO A 105 -3.61 -0.94 5.82
CA PRO A 105 -4.25 -0.95 4.52
C PRO A 105 -3.22 -0.53 3.46
N HIS A 106 -3.20 -1.24 2.34
CA HIS A 106 -2.25 -1.00 1.26
C HIS A 106 -2.97 -0.65 -0.04
N VAL A 107 -2.46 0.37 -0.73
CA VAL A 107 -2.76 0.63 -2.14
C VAL A 107 -1.67 -0.02 -2.98
N ASN A 108 -2.00 -1.15 -3.63
CA ASN A 108 -1.06 -1.83 -4.51
C ASN A 108 -1.08 -1.17 -5.88
N ILE A 109 0.09 -0.79 -6.37
CA ILE A 109 0.24 -0.07 -7.64
C ILE A 109 1.12 -0.88 -8.56
N LEU A 110 0.66 -1.02 -9.80
CA LEU A 110 1.49 -1.50 -10.88
C LEU A 110 2.16 -0.31 -11.57
N SER A 111 3.43 -0.08 -11.23
CA SER A 111 4.23 1.04 -11.71
C SER A 111 4.82 0.82 -13.10
N LYS A 112 5.28 1.92 -13.72
CA LYS A 112 5.95 1.95 -15.02
C LYS A 112 5.11 1.42 -16.19
N MET A 113 3.79 1.58 -16.13
CA MET A 113 2.88 1.12 -17.19
C MET A 113 3.12 1.82 -18.53
N ASP A 114 3.85 2.94 -18.52
CA ASP A 114 4.27 3.66 -19.72
C ASP A 114 5.38 2.94 -20.51
N LEU A 115 6.05 1.94 -19.91
CA LEU A 115 7.05 1.08 -20.53
C LEU A 115 6.46 -0.21 -21.11
N VAL A 116 5.21 -0.52 -20.77
CA VAL A 116 4.52 -1.73 -21.24
C VAL A 116 4.13 -1.55 -22.70
N LYS A 117 4.71 -2.38 -23.58
CA LYS A 117 4.47 -2.30 -25.03
C LYS A 117 3.08 -2.82 -25.43
N ASN A 118 2.63 -3.89 -24.79
CA ASN A 118 1.35 -4.53 -25.07
C ASN A 118 0.52 -4.58 -23.79
N LYS A 119 -0.48 -3.69 -23.69
CA LYS A 119 -1.29 -3.57 -22.48
C LYS A 119 -2.20 -4.77 -22.24
N ARG A 120 -2.53 -5.53 -23.28
CA ARG A 120 -3.35 -6.75 -23.18
C ARG A 120 -2.71 -7.83 -22.30
N ASP A 121 -1.37 -7.92 -22.34
CA ASP A 121 -0.62 -8.91 -21.56
C ASP A 121 -0.73 -8.67 -20.04
N ILE A 122 -1.16 -7.47 -19.64
CA ILE A 122 -1.34 -7.09 -18.23
C ILE A 122 -2.82 -6.99 -17.85
N GLU A 123 -3.72 -6.69 -18.80
CA GLU A 123 -5.17 -6.62 -18.57
C GLU A 123 -5.72 -7.89 -17.91
N ASP A 124 -5.26 -9.06 -18.36
CA ASP A 124 -5.65 -10.36 -17.80
C ASP A 124 -5.23 -10.55 -16.33
N TYR A 125 -4.21 -9.81 -15.87
CA TYR A 125 -3.73 -9.82 -14.49
C TYR A 125 -4.30 -8.69 -13.62
N LEU A 126 -4.91 -7.66 -14.22
CA LEU A 126 -5.59 -6.60 -13.48
C LEU A 126 -6.95 -7.05 -12.94
N ASN A 127 -7.64 -7.92 -13.69
CA ASN A 127 -8.89 -8.55 -13.27
C ASN A 127 -8.80 -10.07 -13.49
N PRO A 128 -7.96 -10.77 -12.70
CA PRO A 128 -7.69 -12.16 -12.97
C PRO A 128 -8.88 -13.04 -12.57
N GLU A 129 -9.34 -13.88 -13.49
CA GLU A 129 -10.32 -14.92 -13.14
C GLU A 129 -9.62 -16.11 -12.47
N PRO A 130 -10.05 -16.56 -11.29
CA PRO A 130 -9.37 -17.62 -10.52
C PRO A 130 -9.21 -18.92 -11.30
N ARG A 131 -10.22 -19.27 -12.11
CA ARG A 131 -10.20 -20.46 -12.97
C ARG A 131 -9.13 -20.36 -14.06
N ILE A 132 -8.96 -19.17 -14.64
CA ILE A 132 -7.96 -18.92 -15.67
C ILE A 132 -6.57 -19.00 -15.04
N LEU A 133 -6.36 -18.30 -13.91
CA LEU A 133 -5.11 -18.35 -13.14
C LEU A 133 -4.69 -19.78 -12.80
N LEU A 134 -5.60 -20.58 -12.25
CA LEU A 134 -5.32 -21.97 -11.89
C LEU A 134 -4.95 -22.81 -13.12
N SER A 135 -5.66 -22.62 -14.24
CA SER A 135 -5.36 -23.34 -15.48
C SER A 135 -3.97 -23.00 -16.00
N GLU A 136 -3.59 -21.71 -15.99
CA GLU A 136 -2.28 -21.27 -16.44
C GLU A 136 -1.16 -21.76 -15.53
N LEU A 137 -1.36 -21.73 -14.20
CA LEU A 137 -0.40 -22.27 -13.23
C LEU A 137 -0.16 -23.77 -13.47
N ASN A 138 -1.24 -24.54 -13.67
CA ASN A 138 -1.13 -25.98 -13.95
C ASN A 138 -0.45 -26.29 -15.30
N LEU A 139 -0.54 -25.40 -16.28
CA LEU A 139 0.17 -25.54 -17.56
C LEU A 139 1.67 -25.24 -17.44
N ARG A 140 2.06 -24.31 -16.55
CA ARG A 140 3.44 -23.85 -16.41
C ARG A 140 4.25 -24.58 -15.33
N MET A 141 3.58 -25.12 -14.32
CA MET A 141 4.21 -25.81 -13.20
C MET A 141 4.07 -27.34 -13.31
N ALA A 142 4.96 -28.08 -12.65
CA ALA A 142 4.91 -29.53 -12.67
C ALA A 142 3.60 -30.07 -12.03
N PRO A 143 3.03 -31.19 -12.53
CA PRO A 143 1.75 -31.72 -12.06
C PRO A 143 1.68 -32.00 -10.55
N GLN A 144 2.82 -32.30 -9.92
CA GLN A 144 2.90 -32.50 -8.47
C GLN A 144 2.49 -31.26 -7.64
N PHE A 145 2.50 -30.06 -8.23
CA PHE A 145 2.15 -28.81 -7.56
C PHE A 145 0.66 -28.44 -7.72
N GLU A 146 -0.18 -29.28 -8.33
CA GLU A 146 -1.59 -28.97 -8.58
C GLU A 146 -2.36 -28.52 -7.32
N LYS A 147 -2.11 -29.18 -6.18
CA LYS A 147 -2.71 -28.78 -4.89
C LYS A 147 -2.23 -27.42 -4.41
N LEU A 148 -0.94 -27.12 -4.61
CA LEU A 148 -0.35 -25.82 -4.27
C LEU A 148 -0.91 -24.72 -5.16
N ASN A 149 -0.98 -24.96 -6.47
CA ASN A 149 -1.52 -24.02 -7.44
C ASN A 149 -2.97 -23.66 -7.11
N LYS A 150 -3.78 -24.65 -6.72
CA LYS A 150 -5.15 -24.42 -6.26
C LYS A 150 -5.19 -23.51 -5.03
N ALA A 151 -4.40 -23.81 -4.01
CA ALA A 151 -4.36 -22.98 -2.79
C ALA A 151 -3.88 -21.55 -3.08
N LEU A 152 -2.90 -21.37 -3.96
CA LEU A 152 -2.42 -20.05 -4.37
C LEU A 152 -3.48 -19.25 -5.14
N ALA A 153 -4.21 -19.90 -6.05
CA ALA A 153 -5.28 -19.26 -6.80
C ALA A 153 -6.46 -18.86 -5.91
N GLU A 154 -6.86 -19.74 -4.97
CA GLU A 154 -7.88 -19.45 -3.96
C GLU A 154 -7.45 -18.29 -3.06
N LEU A 155 -6.18 -18.26 -2.62
CA LEU A 155 -5.67 -17.17 -1.79
C LEU A 155 -5.71 -15.81 -2.49
N VAL A 156 -5.37 -15.75 -3.78
CA VAL A 156 -5.43 -14.49 -4.55
C VAL A 156 -6.88 -14.04 -4.75
N ASP A 157 -7.81 -14.98 -4.95
CA ASP A 157 -9.24 -14.70 -5.11
C ASP A 157 -9.90 -14.23 -3.81
N GLU A 158 -9.75 -15.02 -2.74
CA GLU A 158 -10.35 -14.77 -1.43
C GLU A 158 -9.93 -13.42 -0.86
N TYR A 159 -8.67 -13.04 -1.08
CA TYR A 159 -8.24 -11.76 -0.57
C TYR A 159 -8.83 -10.63 -1.38
N SER A 160 -9.03 -10.72 -2.72
CA SER A 160 -9.54 -9.66 -3.63
C SER A 160 -8.93 -8.25 -3.46
N MET A 161 -8.07 -8.07 -2.44
CA MET A 161 -7.42 -6.89 -1.89
C MET A 161 -6.12 -6.63 -2.61
N VAL A 162 -5.56 -7.65 -3.26
CA VAL A 162 -4.38 -7.48 -4.11
C VAL A 162 -4.80 -7.12 -5.53
N SER A 163 -5.72 -6.17 -5.64
CA SER A 163 -5.97 -5.46 -6.90
C SER A 163 -4.85 -4.45 -7.08
N PHE A 164 -4.18 -4.51 -8.23
CA PHE A 164 -3.14 -3.55 -8.57
C PHE A 164 -3.75 -2.41 -9.40
N VAL A 165 -3.55 -1.18 -8.93
CA VAL A 165 -3.90 0.02 -9.69
C VAL A 165 -2.79 0.33 -10.69
N PRO A 166 -3.06 0.36 -12.01
CA PRO A 166 -2.03 0.66 -12.99
C PRO A 166 -1.66 2.16 -12.97
N LEU A 167 -0.36 2.44 -12.82
CA LEU A 167 0.21 3.79 -12.84
C LEU A 167 1.01 4.04 -14.13
N ASP A 168 0.47 4.91 -14.99
CA ASP A 168 1.08 5.39 -16.22
C ASP A 168 1.44 6.87 -16.06
N LEU A 169 2.72 7.17 -15.83
CA LEU A 169 3.21 8.52 -15.54
C LEU A 169 3.00 9.51 -16.71
N LYS A 170 2.76 9.00 -17.92
CA LYS A 170 2.45 9.85 -19.09
C LYS A 170 0.99 10.30 -19.11
N LYS A 171 0.14 9.75 -18.24
CA LYS A 171 -1.30 10.02 -18.17
C LYS A 171 -1.66 10.65 -16.83
N ASN A 172 -1.96 11.95 -16.83
CA ASN A 172 -2.40 12.66 -15.63
C ASN A 172 -3.63 12.03 -14.98
N SER A 173 -4.56 11.47 -15.76
CA SER A 173 -5.73 10.78 -15.23
C SER A 173 -5.38 9.51 -14.43
N SER A 174 -4.29 8.81 -14.79
CA SER A 174 -3.82 7.63 -14.05
C SER A 174 -3.23 8.05 -12.70
N ILE A 175 -2.45 9.15 -12.68
CA ILE A 175 -1.91 9.72 -11.44
C ILE A 175 -3.04 10.18 -10.53
N GLN A 176 -4.02 10.93 -11.07
CA GLN A 176 -5.18 11.38 -10.30
C GLN A 176 -6.00 10.22 -9.73
N TYR A 177 -6.17 9.14 -10.50
CA TYR A 177 -6.88 7.96 -10.00
C TYR A 177 -6.13 7.30 -8.85
N VAL A 178 -4.81 7.13 -8.97
CA VAL A 178 -3.98 6.61 -7.85
C VAL A 178 -4.10 7.50 -6.62
N LEU A 179 -3.97 8.82 -6.77
CA LEU A 179 -4.13 9.76 -5.66
C LEU A 179 -5.51 9.61 -4.99
N SER A 180 -6.59 9.53 -5.77
CA SER A 180 -7.93 9.31 -5.21
C SER A 180 -8.08 8.01 -4.43
N GLN A 181 -7.40 6.93 -4.85
CA GLN A 181 -7.41 5.65 -4.13
C GLN A 181 -6.63 5.75 -2.81
N ILE A 182 -5.52 6.50 -2.81
CA ILE A 182 -4.76 6.74 -1.58
C ILE A 182 -5.57 7.63 -0.63
N ASP A 183 -6.16 8.73 -1.13
CA ASP A 183 -6.99 9.65 -0.34
C ASP A 183 -8.17 8.90 0.31
N SER A 184 -8.86 8.04 -0.45
CA SER A 184 -9.91 7.17 0.11
C SER A 184 -9.39 6.18 1.15
N CYS A 185 -8.16 5.69 0.99
CA CYS A 185 -7.55 4.71 1.92
C CYS A 185 -7.20 5.33 3.27
N ILE A 186 -6.69 6.57 3.27
CA ILE A 186 -6.36 7.33 4.50
C ILE A 186 -7.51 8.23 4.97
N GLN A 187 -8.66 8.17 4.31
CA GLN A 187 -9.84 9.00 4.59
C GLN A 187 -9.55 10.51 4.56
N TYR A 188 -8.66 10.92 3.66
CA TYR A 188 -8.26 12.32 3.55
C TYR A 188 -9.44 13.20 3.11
N GLY A 189 -9.76 14.22 3.91
CA GLY A 189 -10.81 15.18 3.62
C GLY A 189 -12.23 14.75 4.03
N GLU A 190 -12.44 13.58 4.62
CA GLU A 190 -13.77 13.16 5.12
C GLU A 190 -14.25 14.05 6.28
N ASP A 191 -13.34 14.57 7.11
CA ASP A 191 -13.68 15.49 8.21
C ASP A 191 -14.12 16.91 7.75
N ALA A 192 -13.92 17.25 6.47
CA ALA A 192 -14.42 18.49 5.90
C ALA A 192 -15.92 18.41 5.58
N ASP A 193 -16.44 17.20 5.39
CA ASP A 193 -17.86 16.93 5.19
C ASP A 193 -18.53 16.69 6.56
N VAL A 194 -19.12 17.77 7.11
CA VAL A 194 -20.21 17.84 8.12
C VAL A 194 -19.88 18.82 9.26
N LYS A 195 -20.28 20.08 9.06
CA LYS A 195 -21.08 20.81 10.06
C LYS A 195 -22.39 21.22 9.40
N VAL A 196 -23.27 20.24 9.17
CA VAL A 196 -24.68 20.55 8.94
C VAL A 196 -25.13 21.21 10.22
N LYS A 197 -25.32 22.54 10.19
CA LYS A 197 -26.02 23.24 11.26
C LYS A 197 -27.37 22.57 11.39
N ASP A 198 -27.63 21.92 12.52
CA ASP A 198 -28.96 21.46 12.87
C ASP A 198 -29.92 22.65 12.64
N PHE A 199 -30.85 22.47 11.70
CA PHE A 199 -31.94 23.40 11.49
C PHE A 199 -32.81 23.27 12.74
N ASP A 200 -32.69 24.21 13.68
CA ASP A 200 -33.71 24.38 14.72
C ASP A 200 -35.05 24.63 13.99
N PRO A 201 -36.08 23.79 14.20
CA PRO A 201 -37.38 24.07 13.62
C PRO A 201 -37.95 25.32 14.28
N ASP A 202 -38.26 26.33 13.46
CA ASP A 202 -38.95 27.55 13.87
C ASP A 202 -40.19 27.20 14.71
N ASP A 203 -40.20 27.69 15.95
CA ASP A 203 -41.28 27.58 16.92
C ASP A 203 -42.54 28.30 16.40
N PRO A 204 -43.65 27.61 16.07
CA PRO A 204 -44.83 28.24 15.54
C PRO A 204 -45.80 28.57 16.69
N ASP A 205 -45.43 29.49 17.57
CA ASP A 205 -46.35 30.01 18.60
C ASP A 205 -46.15 31.51 18.81
N HIS A 206 -46.73 32.32 17.92
CA HIS A 206 -47.18 33.67 18.28
C HIS A 206 -48.35 34.10 17.37
N ASP A 207 -49.52 33.51 17.62
CA ASP A 207 -50.81 34.12 17.28
C ASP A 207 -51.66 34.19 18.57
N SER A 208 -51.49 35.31 19.30
CA SER A 208 -52.47 35.80 20.27
C SER A 208 -52.18 37.27 20.58
N ASP A 209 -52.80 38.17 19.81
CA ASP A 209 -53.72 39.21 20.33
C ASP A 209 -54.26 40.10 19.18
#